data_AF-A0A7K3Z6T4-F1
#
_entry.id   AF-A0A7K3Z6T4-F1
#
_cell.length_a   1.000
_cell.length_b   1.000
_cell.length_c   1.000
_cell.angle_alpha   90.00
_cell.angle_beta   90.00
_cell.angle_gamma   90.00
#
_symmetry.space_group_name_H-M   'P 1'
#
loop_
_entity.id
_entity.type
_entity.pdbx_description
1 polymer ?
#
loop_
_entity_poly.entity_id
_entity_poly.type
_entity_poly.pdbx_seq_one_letter_code
_entity_poly.pdbx_strand_id
1 'polypeptide(L)' 'MKKILVALPDGVITILNKEVVGKIGEGYSDTLRNIIINWLGEKGYLTKKGESCEQK' A
#
# COMPACT_ATOMS: atom_id res chain seq x y z
N MET A 1 11.01 -9.97 1.90
CA MET A 1 10.20 -8.76 1.64
C MET A 1 11.00 -7.80 0.78
N LYS A 2 10.45 -7.32 -0.34
CA LYS A 2 11.08 -6.26 -1.13
C LYS A 2 10.79 -4.91 -0.48
N LYS A 3 11.82 -4.08 -0.29
CA LYS A 3 11.69 -2.71 0.24
C LYS A 3 11.73 -1.74 -0.93
N ILE A 4 10.81 -0.79 -0.94
CA ILE A 4 10.75 0.27 -1.95
C ILE A 4 10.80 1.60 -1.19
N LEU A 5 11.76 2.45 -1.55
CA LEU A 5 11.82 3.82 -1.06
C LEU A 5 11.06 4.69 -2.06
N VAL A 6 10.15 5.52 -1.55
CA VAL A 6 9.30 6.40 -2.37
C VAL A 6 9.39 7.81 -1.79
N ALA A 7 9.68 8.78 -2.66
CA ALA A 7 9.54 10.18 -2.33
C ALA A 7 8.10 10.61 -2.61
N LEU A 8 7.43 11.13 -1.58
CA LEU A 8 6.08 11.68 -1.69
C LEU A 8 6.14 13.19 -1.40
N PRO A 9 5.29 14.00 -2.04
CA PRO A 9 5.22 15.42 -1.74
C PRO A 9 4.74 15.66 -0.30
N ASP A 10 5.24 16.73 0.33
CA ASP A 10 4.95 17.08 1.73
C ASP A 10 3.45 17.14 2.07
N GLY A 11 2.62 17.62 1.14
CA GLY A 11 1.18 17.65 1.33
C GLY A 11 0.58 16.26 1.53
N VAL A 12 1.07 15.25 0.81
CA VAL A 12 0.62 13.87 0.93
C VAL A 12 1.10 13.26 2.25
N ILE A 13 2.36 13.54 2.64
CA ILE A 13 2.91 13.10 3.93
C ILE A 13 2.13 13.72 5.10
N THR A 14 1.72 14.98 4.98
CA THR A 14 0.92 15.67 6.01
C THR A 14 -0.44 15.00 6.20
N ILE A 15 -1.12 14.66 5.10
CA ILE A 15 -2.41 13.95 5.14
C ILE A 15 -2.22 12.57 5.76
N LEU A 16 -1.23 11.81 5.29
CA LEU A 16 -0.90 10.49 5.82
C LEU A 16 -0.72 10.53 7.35
N ASN A 17 0.05 11.49 7.85
CA ASN A 17 0.30 11.61 9.29
C ASN A 17 -0.90 12.03 10.12
N LYS A 18 -1.69 12.99 9.64
CA LYS A 18 -2.80 13.55 10.41
C LYS A 18 -4.02 12.65 10.40
N GLU A 19 -4.29 12.01 9.26
CA GLU A 19 -5.59 11.41 9.00
C GLU A 19 -5.55 9.89 8.96
N VAL A 20 -4.41 9.30 8.60
CA VAL A 20 -4.36 7.92 8.09
C VAL A 20 -3.50 7.00 8.97
N VAL A 21 -2.26 7.39 9.24
CA VAL A 21 -1.33 6.67 10.12
C VAL A 21 -1.88 6.70 11.54
N GLY A 22 -1.97 5.53 12.18
CA GLY A 22 -2.60 5.35 13.49
C GLY A 22 -4.10 5.04 13.45
N LYS A 23 -4.81 5.35 12.34
CA LYS A 23 -6.21 4.92 12.14
C LYS A 23 -6.32 3.63 11.33
N ILE A 24 -5.49 3.49 10.29
CA ILE A 24 -5.54 2.35 9.34
C ILE A 24 -4.40 1.35 9.60
N GLY A 25 -3.26 1.81 10.12
CA GLY A 25 -2.13 0.95 10.45
C GLY A 25 -1.15 1.64 11.41
N GLU A 26 -0.27 0.86 12.04
CA GLU A 26 0.67 1.35 13.07
C GLU A 26 1.87 2.11 12.48
N GLY A 27 2.16 1.94 11.19
CA GLY A 27 3.27 2.61 10.53
C GLY A 27 3.01 2.91 9.06
N TYR A 28 3.83 3.80 8.48
CA TYR A 28 3.70 4.21 7.08
C TYR A 28 3.73 3.04 6.10
N SER A 29 4.64 2.09 6.31
CA SER A 29 4.79 0.92 5.43
C SER A 29 3.54 0.04 5.41
N ASP A 30 2.90 -0.13 6.56
CA ASP A 30 1.69 -0.95 6.70
C ASP A 30 0.47 -0.21 6.13
N THR A 31 0.34 1.07 6.47
CA THR A 31 -0.71 1.95 5.98
C THR A 31 -0.68 2.05 4.45
N LEU A 32 0.50 2.32 3.86
CA LEU A 32 0.67 2.40 2.41
C LEU A 32 0.41 1.04 1.75
N ARG A 33 0.88 -0.06 2.35
CA ARG A 33 0.59 -1.42 1.84
C ARG A 33 -0.91 -1.63 1.75
N ASN A 34 -1.66 -1.32 2.81
CA ASN A 34 -3.09 -1.59 2.86
C ASN A 34 -3.85 -0.75 1.84
N ILE A 35 -3.49 0.53 1.69
CA ILE A 35 -4.04 1.43 0.67
C ILE A 35 -3.76 0.89 -0.75
N ILE A 36 -2.51 0.51 -1.03
CA ILE A 36 -2.12 0.00 -2.35
C ILE A 36 -2.85 -1.29 -2.66
N ILE A 37 -2.92 -2.24 -1.72
CA ILE A 37 -3.64 -3.51 -1.93
C ILE A 37 -5.12 -3.25 -2.18
N ASN A 38 -5.77 -2.41 -1.38
CA ASN A 38 -7.18 -2.09 -1.56
C ASN A 38 -7.43 -1.44 -2.93
N TRP A 39 -6.64 -0.43 -3.28
CA TRP A 39 -6.75 0.26 -4.57
C TRP A 39 -6.51 -0.68 -5.76
N LEU A 40 -5.52 -1.57 -5.67
CA LEU A 40 -5.25 -2.58 -6.70
C LEU A 40 -6.42 -3.58 -6.81
N GLY A 41 -7.04 -3.93 -5.69
CA GLY A 41 -8.24 -4.77 -5.64
C GLY A 41 -9.43 -4.11 -6.32
N GLU A 42 -9.72 -2.86 -5.96
CA GLU A 42 -10.80 -2.05 -6.56
C GLU A 42 -10.62 -1.87 -8.07
N LYS A 43 -9.38 -1.70 -8.54
CA LYS A 43 -9.06 -1.59 -9.96
C LYS A 43 -9.06 -2.93 -10.70
N GLY A 44 -9.26 -4.03 -9.99
CA GLY A 44 -9.30 -5.37 -10.59
C GLY A 44 -7.93 -5.96 -10.93
N TYR A 45 -6.83 -5.31 -10.51
CA TYR A 45 -5.48 -5.83 -10.71
C TYR A 45 -5.22 -7.08 -9.87
N LEU A 46 -5.92 -7.22 -8.72
CA LEU A 46 -5.85 -8.42 -7.90
C LEU A 46 -6.80 -9.53 -8.37
N THR A 47 -7.73 -9.25 -9.29
CA THR A 47 -8.79 -10.19 -9.72
C THR A 47 -8.55 -10.87 -11.06
N LYS A 48 -7.37 -10.71 -11.69
CA LYS A 48 -6.95 -11.66 -12.74
C LYS A 48 -6.40 -12.95 -12.11
N LYS A 49 -7.35 -13.85 -11.85
CA LYS A 49 -7.32 -15.32 -11.99
C LYS A 49 -5.97 -15.93 -12.42
N GLY A 50 -5.40 -16.78 -11.56
CA GLY A 50 -4.55 -17.92 -11.94
C GLY A 50 -3.10 -17.61 -12.36
N GLU A 51 -2.19 -18.38 -11.77
CA GLU A 51 -0.81 -18.67 -12.23
C GLU A 51 0.34 -17.78 -11.71
N SER A 52 1.05 -18.40 -10.75
CA SER A 52 2.50 -18.36 -10.53
C SER A 52 3.12 -17.09 -9.94
N CYS A 53 2.98 -16.92 -8.62
CA CYS A 53 4.15 -16.53 -7.83
C CYS A 53 4.76 -17.79 -7.22
N GLU A 54 5.66 -18.36 -8.02
CA GLU A 54 6.64 -19.40 -7.76
C GLU A 54 7.07 -19.53 -6.29
N GLN A 55 6.70 -20.67 -5.69
CA GLN A 55 7.50 -21.29 -4.65
C GLN A 55 8.62 -22.05 -5.36
N LYS A 56 9.82 -21.48 -5.42
CA LYS A 56 11.08 -22.21 -5.57
C LYS A 56 12.11 -21.67 -4.60
#